data_AF-A0AAU9JQD6-F1
#
_entry.id   AF-A0AAU9JQD6-F1
#
_cell.length_a   1.000
_cell.length_b   1.000
_cell.length_c   1.000
_cell.angle_alpha   90.00
_cell.angle_beta   90.00
_cell.angle_gamma   90.00
#
_symmetry.space_group_name_H-M   'P 1'
#
loop_
_entity.id
_entity.type
_entity.pdbx_description
1 polymer ?
#
loop_
_entity_poly.entity_id
_entity_poly.type
_entity_poly.pdbx_seq_one_letter_code
_entity_poly.pdbx_strand_id
1 'polypeptide(L)'
;MANAVPQILSSMPEQYSEDIAQKLKIRADIVPQKLSNLNELYITPTEGLIYSMILIDPNAFQDIPTSSVFVDKLAAEESVSVMPAEVYLSTNGFRIVLCNSIMW
;
A
#
# COMPACT_ATOMS: atom_id res chain seq x y z
N MET A 1 5.47 7.41 -33.21
CA MET A 1 4.86 7.55 -31.85
C MET A 1 3.46 8.17 -31.86
N ALA A 2 3.08 9.00 -32.84
CA ALA A 2 1.80 9.74 -32.83
C ALA A 2 0.51 8.88 -32.78
N ASN A 3 0.56 7.60 -33.19
CA ASN A 3 -0.63 6.72 -33.20
C ASN A 3 -0.75 5.78 -31.99
N ALA A 4 0.22 5.78 -31.06
CA ALA A 4 0.21 4.84 -29.95
C ALA A 4 -0.96 5.09 -28.99
N VAL A 5 -1.26 6.35 -28.65
CA VAL A 5 -2.33 6.68 -27.71
C VAL A 5 -3.71 6.29 -28.24
N PRO A 6 -4.14 6.69 -29.46
CA PRO A 6 -5.43 6.25 -30.00
C PRO A 6 -5.54 4.73 -30.09
N GLN A 7 -4.46 4.05 -30.50
CA GLN A 7 -4.45 2.60 -30.64
C GLN A 7 -4.58 1.87 -29.30
N ILE A 8 -3.90 2.34 -28.25
CA ILE A 8 -4.03 1.78 -26.89
C ILE A 8 -5.47 1.93 -26.39
N LEU A 9 -6.06 3.11 -26.56
CA LEU A 9 -7.42 3.38 -26.10
C LEU A 9 -8.47 2.55 -26.87
N SER A 10 -8.28 2.33 -28.18
CA SER A 10 -9.23 1.58 -29.00
C SER A 10 -9.06 0.06 -28.91
N SER A 11 -7.90 -0.43 -28.44
CA SER A 11 -7.60 -1.88 -28.34
C SER A 11 -7.68 -2.42 -26.91
N MET A 12 -7.96 -1.57 -25.93
CA MET A 12 -8.10 -2.01 -24.53
C MET A 12 -9.33 -2.92 -24.40
N PRO A 13 -9.19 -4.14 -23.84
CA PRO A 13 -10.32 -5.00 -23.56
C PRO A 13 -11.31 -4.30 -22.63
N GLU A 14 -12.62 -4.45 -22.88
CA GLU A 14 -13.67 -3.82 -22.07
C GLU A 14 -13.54 -4.17 -20.57
N GLN A 15 -13.17 -5.41 -20.27
CA GLN A 15 -13.04 -5.93 -18.91
C GLN A 15 -11.72 -5.55 -18.22
N TYR A 16 -10.74 -4.99 -18.94
CA TYR A 16 -9.40 -4.79 -18.39
C TYR A 16 -9.41 -3.93 -17.12
N SER A 17 -10.11 -2.81 -17.14
CA SER A 17 -10.22 -1.91 -15.99
C SER A 17 -10.95 -2.55 -14.82
N GLU A 18 -11.99 -3.35 -15.09
CA GLU A 18 -12.78 -4.03 -14.07
C GLU A 18 -11.96 -5.14 -13.40
N ASP A 19 -11.23 -5.94 -14.18
CA ASP A 19 -10.33 -6.98 -13.67
C ASP A 19 -9.25 -6.41 -12.75
N ILE A 20 -8.67 -5.26 -13.11
CA ILE A 20 -7.70 -4.56 -12.28
C ILE A 20 -8.36 -4.02 -11.01
N ALA A 21 -9.54 -3.40 -11.12
CA ALA A 21 -10.26 -2.87 -9.97
C ALA A 21 -10.64 -3.97 -8.97
N GLN A 22 -11.11 -5.13 -9.44
CA GLN A 22 -11.43 -6.28 -8.60
C GLN A 22 -10.18 -6.80 -7.85
N LYS A 23 -9.05 -6.91 -8.55
CA LYS A 23 -7.77 -7.30 -7.95
C LYS A 23 -7.31 -6.32 -6.86
N LEU A 24 -7.50 -5.02 -7.07
CA LEU A 24 -7.20 -3.99 -6.07
C LEU A 24 -8.15 -4.09 -4.88
N LYS A 25 -9.46 -4.25 -5.14
CA LYS A 25 -10.49 -4.36 -4.11
C LYS A 25 -10.24 -5.53 -3.15
N ILE A 26 -9.91 -6.71 -3.69
CA ILE A 26 -9.59 -7.89 -2.86
C ILE A 26 -8.45 -7.58 -1.86
N ARG A 27 -7.39 -6.91 -2.31
CA ARG A 27 -6.25 -6.57 -1.44
C ARG A 27 -6.60 -5.44 -0.48
N ALA A 28 -7.36 -4.45 -0.93
CA ALA A 28 -7.88 -3.37 -0.09
C ALA A 28 -8.78 -3.90 1.04
N ASP A 29 -9.43 -5.05 0.85
CA ASP A 29 -10.23 -5.70 1.89
C ASP A 29 -9.38 -6.58 2.83
N ILE A 30 -8.39 -7.29 2.29
CA ILE A 30 -7.53 -8.20 3.06
C ILE A 30 -6.61 -7.44 4.02
N VAL A 31 -5.99 -6.34 3.58
CA VAL A 31 -5.02 -5.59 4.40
C VAL A 31 -5.63 -5.10 5.72
N PRO A 32 -6.81 -4.43 5.73
CA PRO A 32 -7.56 -4.12 6.93
C PRO A 32 -7.79 -5.30 7.87
N GLN A 33 -8.26 -6.42 7.34
CA GLN A 33 -8.58 -7.61 8.13
C GLN A 33 -7.33 -8.25 8.77
N LYS A 34 -6.17 -8.15 8.12
CA LYS A 34 -4.92 -8.70 8.65
C LYS A 34 -4.33 -7.84 9.75
N LEU A 35 -4.44 -6.53 9.62
CA LEU A 35 -3.87 -5.59 10.59
C LEU A 35 -4.84 -5.21 11.70
N SER A 36 -6.15 -5.51 11.60
CA SER A 36 -7.15 -5.20 12.63
C SER A 36 -6.89 -5.88 13.98
N ASN A 37 -6.00 -6.87 14.03
CA ASN A 37 -5.61 -7.55 15.26
C ASN A 37 -4.40 -6.89 15.96
N LEU A 38 -3.83 -5.84 15.37
CA LEU A 38 -2.67 -5.11 15.88
C LEU A 38 -3.16 -3.76 16.42
N ASN A 39 -3.10 -3.56 17.73
CA ASN A 39 -3.62 -2.34 18.37
C ASN A 39 -2.74 -1.12 18.09
N GLU A 40 -1.50 -1.37 17.71
CA GLU A 40 -0.45 -0.40 17.45
C GLU A 40 -0.53 0.19 16.03
N LEU A 41 -1.37 -0.38 15.16
CA LEU A 41 -1.51 0.02 13.76
C LEU A 41 -2.96 0.40 13.45
N TYR A 42 -3.14 1.57 12.83
CA TYR A 42 -4.45 2.05 12.39
C TYR A 42 -4.48 2.20 10.88
N ILE A 43 -5.52 1.66 10.26
CA ILE A 43 -5.67 1.74 8.81
C ILE A 43 -6.62 2.85 8.47
N THR A 44 -6.21 3.70 7.53
CA THR A 44 -7.13 4.59 6.83
C THR A 44 -7.67 3.84 5.61
N PRO A 45 -8.97 3.50 5.55
CA PRO A 45 -9.57 2.89 4.37
C PRO A 45 -9.31 3.78 3.15
N THR A 46 -8.84 3.17 2.07
CA THR A 46 -8.60 3.89 0.81
C THR A 46 -9.56 3.39 -0.26
N GLU A 47 -10.25 4.33 -0.91
CA GLU A 47 -11.13 4.04 -2.05
C GLU A 47 -10.47 4.52 -3.36
N GLY A 48 -10.49 3.67 -4.39
CA GLY A 48 -10.02 4.04 -5.73
C GLY A 48 -8.50 4.23 -5.90
N LEU A 49 -7.70 3.89 -4.89
CA LEU A 49 -6.24 4.01 -4.93
C LEU A 49 -5.53 2.65 -4.98
N ILE A 50 -4.28 2.66 -5.43
CA ILE A 50 -3.40 1.47 -5.52
C ILE A 50 -2.57 1.24 -4.25
N TYR A 51 -2.88 1.95 -3.16
CA TYR A 51 -2.15 1.88 -1.90
C TYR A 51 -3.07 2.16 -0.71
N SER A 52 -2.61 1.77 0.47
CA SER A 52 -3.22 2.15 1.76
C SER A 52 -2.15 2.76 2.67
N MET A 53 -2.54 3.79 3.41
CA MET A 53 -1.72 4.35 4.48
C MET A 53 -2.05 3.65 5.79
N ILE A 54 -1.01 3.17 6.44
CA ILE A 54 -1.07 2.54 7.76
C ILE A 54 -0.41 3.51 8.73
N LEU A 55 -1.16 3.96 9.73
CA LEU A 55 -0.65 4.79 10.80
C LEU A 55 -0.11 3.91 11.92
N ILE A 56 0.97 4.36 12.52
CA ILE A 56 1.63 3.73 13.66
C ILE A 56 1.29 4.56 14.90
N ASP A 57 0.88 3.91 16.00
CA ASP A 57 0.83 4.57 17.30
C ASP A 57 2.24 5.00 17.71
N PRO A 58 2.52 6.32 17.84
CA PRO A 58 3.85 6.80 18.20
C PRO A 58 4.31 6.35 19.61
N ASN A 59 3.42 5.84 20.45
CA ASN A 59 3.75 5.37 21.80
C ASN A 59 3.87 3.85 21.91
N ALA A 60 3.54 3.10 20.86
CA ALA A 60 3.57 1.65 20.89
C ALA A 60 4.99 1.07 20.95
N PHE A 61 5.98 1.81 20.45
CA PHE A 61 7.34 1.31 20.26
C PHE A 61 8.36 2.27 20.87
N GLN A 62 9.10 1.80 21.89
CA GLN A 62 10.09 2.64 22.59
C GLN A 62 11.36 2.89 21.77
N ASP A 63 11.73 1.95 20.87
CA ASP A 63 12.93 1.99 20.05
C ASP A 63 12.67 2.43 18.60
N ILE A 64 11.43 2.84 18.28
CA ILE A 64 11.01 3.25 16.95
C ILE A 64 10.44 4.68 17.01
N PRO A 65 11.31 5.71 16.99
CA PRO A 65 10.87 7.10 17.16
C PRO A 65 10.24 7.72 15.89
N THR A 66 10.37 7.08 14.73
CA THR A 66 9.88 7.59 13.44
C THR A 66 9.43 6.44 12.56
N SER A 67 8.56 6.71 11.59
CA SER A 67 8.18 5.71 10.58
C SER A 67 9.35 5.30 9.70
N SER A 68 10.33 6.18 9.47
CA SER A 68 11.57 5.81 8.76
C SER A 68 12.33 4.69 9.51
N VAL A 69 12.47 4.81 10.84
CA VAL A 69 13.10 3.76 11.65
C VAL A 69 12.25 2.48 11.66
N PHE A 70 10.92 2.61 11.67
CA PHE A 70 10.01 1.45 11.60
C PHE A 70 10.25 0.65 10.31
N VAL A 71 10.27 1.32 9.15
CA VAL A 71 10.40 0.64 7.86
C VAL A 71 11.79 0.03 7.67
N ASP A 72 12.85 0.68 8.18
CA ASP A 72 14.22 0.15 8.12
C ASP A 72 14.36 -1.14 8.95
N LYS A 73 13.80 -1.15 10.17
CA LYS A 73 13.76 -2.35 11.02
C LYS A 73 12.93 -3.46 10.40
N LEU A 74 11.74 -3.13 9.89
CA LEU A 74 10.88 -4.10 9.22
C LEU A 74 11.56 -4.74 8.00
N ALA A 75 12.32 -3.95 7.22
CA ALA A 75 13.11 -4.47 6.11
C ALA A 75 14.26 -5.36 6.58
N ALA A 76 14.95 -4.98 7.66
CA ALA A 76 16.10 -5.74 8.18
C ALA A 76 15.70 -7.05 8.88
N GLU A 77 14.61 -7.03 9.64
CA GLU A 77 14.17 -8.13 10.51
C GLU A 77 13.26 -9.11 9.76
N GLU A 78 12.35 -8.60 8.93
CA GLU A 78 11.30 -9.40 8.27
C GLU A 78 11.40 -9.41 6.74
N SER A 79 12.42 -8.76 6.15
CA SER A 79 12.57 -8.63 4.69
C SER A 79 11.36 -7.98 4.00
N VAL A 80 10.61 -7.13 4.71
CA VAL A 80 9.45 -6.43 4.16
C VAL A 80 9.81 -4.97 3.90
N SER A 81 9.87 -4.60 2.62
CA SER A 81 10.15 -3.22 2.18
C SER A 81 8.85 -2.44 1.94
N VAL A 82 8.68 -1.33 2.66
CA VAL A 82 7.55 -0.41 2.52
C VAL A 82 8.04 1.04 2.55
N MET A 83 7.18 1.99 2.16
CA MET A 83 7.56 3.42 2.12
C MET A 83 7.12 4.16 3.39
N PRO A 84 8.01 4.88 4.07
CA PRO A 84 7.65 5.65 5.26
C PRO A 84 6.85 6.91 4.88
N ALA A 85 5.99 7.38 5.78
CA ALA A 85 5.09 8.52 5.58
C ALA A 85 5.84 9.85 5.29
N GLU A 86 7.07 9.98 5.79
CA GLU A 86 7.91 11.17 5.65
C GLU A 86 8.21 11.50 4.18
N VAL A 87 8.26 10.50 3.30
CA VAL A 87 8.40 10.68 1.84
C VAL A 87 7.23 11.45 1.24
N TYR A 88 6.07 11.44 1.91
CA TYR A 88 4.85 12.12 1.51
C TYR A 88 4.55 13.37 2.36
N LEU A 89 5.56 13.93 3.05
CA LEU A 89 5.39 15.08 3.96
C LEU A 89 4.38 14.80 5.09
N SER A 90 4.26 13.53 5.49
CA SER A 90 3.44 13.04 6.60
C SER A 90 4.32 12.39 7.67
N THR A 91 3.73 11.92 8.76
CA THR A 91 4.46 11.30 9.88
C THR A 91 3.69 10.11 10.42
N ASN A 92 4.36 9.29 11.24
CA ASN A 92 3.77 8.21 12.03
C ASN A 92 3.01 7.19 11.18
N GLY A 93 3.59 6.76 10.06
CA GLY A 93 2.94 5.75 9.23
C GLY A 93 3.78 5.27 8.06
N PHE A 94 3.25 4.33 7.30
CA PHE A 94 3.88 3.82 6.10
C PHE A 94 2.83 3.42 5.06
N ARG A 95 3.25 3.35 3.81
CA ARG A 95 2.40 3.05 2.66
C ARG A 95 2.61 1.60 2.23
N ILE A 96 1.52 0.83 2.19
CA ILE A 96 1.47 -0.49 1.56
C ILE A 96 0.89 -0.35 0.16
N VAL A 97 1.54 -0.97 -0.83
CA VAL A 97 1.07 -1.01 -2.22
C VAL A 97 0.13 -2.19 -2.42
N LEU A 98 -1.02 -1.95 -3.05
CA LEU A 98 -2.06 -2.93 -3.32
C LEU A 98 -1.96 -3.53 -4.74
N CYS A 99 -1.00 -3.11 -5.55
CA CYS A 99 -0.85 -3.60 -6.94
C CYS A 99 0.39 -4.50 -7.13
N ASN A 100 0.90 -5.11 -6.06
CA ASN A 100 2.03 -6.02 -6.16
C ASN A 100 1.68 -7.34 -6.87
N SER A 101 2.65 -7.86 -7.63
CA SER A 101 2.59 -9.21 -8.19
C SER A 101 2.63 -10.23 -7.05
N ILE A 102 1.72 -11.19 -7.06
CA ILE A 102 1.79 -12.37 -6.18
C ILE A 102 2.78 -13.32 -6.85
N MET A 103 3.98 -13.46 -6.28
CA MET A 103 4.84 -14.61 -6.60
C MET A 103 4.32 -15.78 -5.78
N TRP A 104 3.83 -16.81 -6.48
CA TRP A 104 3.53 -18.12 -5.90
C TRP A 104 4.82 -18.91 -5.76
#